data_AF-A0A5C8CAK4-F1
#
_entry.id   AF-A0A5C8CAK4-F1
#
_cell.length_a   1.000
_cell.length_b   1.000
_cell.length_c   1.000
_cell.angle_alpha   90.00
_cell.angle_beta   90.00
_cell.angle_gamma   90.00
#
_symmetry.space_group_name_H-M   'P 1'
#
loop_
_entity.id
_entity.type
_entity.pdbx_description
1 polymer ?
#
loop_
_entity_poly.entity_id
_entity_poly.type
_entity_poly.pdbx_seq_one_letter_code
_entity_poly.pdbx_strand_id
1 'polypeptide(L)'
;MRQFKLYRRSATIAAIACAAIATGTPSAHARDFFSSFFGGVFNDNAHPSPPPSMPFASPEFGDPSQSSGRRVNIYGGSYGGSTTYCVRTCDGRYFPVVASDGQSKAEACKNFCPASETKIFHGGSIDNASSDTGKSYADLPNAFRYRKELVTGCTCNGKDTAGLASMKIEDDPTLRKGDIVAGANGLMIAQSSRRSAALNFTPAPKSVREKFERLPVVAAQ
;
A
#
# COMPACT_ATOMS: atom_id res chain seq x y z
N MET A 1 -20.66 -81.13 19.92
CA MET A 1 -20.35 -80.02 20.87
C MET A 1 -19.16 -79.12 20.49
N ARG A 2 -18.61 -79.15 19.26
CA ARG A 2 -17.51 -78.24 18.82
C ARG A 2 -17.97 -77.04 17.98
N GLN A 3 -19.12 -77.12 17.30
CA GLN A 3 -19.60 -76.07 16.38
C GLN A 3 -20.21 -74.84 17.11
N PHE A 4 -20.83 -75.02 18.28
CA PHE A 4 -21.38 -73.90 19.07
C PHE A 4 -20.32 -73.01 19.74
N LYS A 5 -19.08 -73.50 19.91
CA LYS A 5 -17.97 -72.71 20.47
C LYS A 5 -17.31 -71.79 19.44
N LEU A 6 -17.37 -72.11 18.15
CA LEU A 6 -16.82 -71.25 17.09
C LEU A 6 -17.70 -70.02 16.85
N TYR A 7 -19.03 -70.21 16.80
CA TYR A 7 -19.97 -69.12 16.50
C TYR A 7 -20.03 -68.05 17.62
N ARG A 8 -19.89 -68.47 18.89
CA ARG A 8 -19.78 -67.56 20.03
C ARG A 8 -18.49 -66.74 20.02
N ARG A 9 -17.38 -67.27 19.48
CA ARG A 9 -16.10 -66.55 19.39
C ARG A 9 -16.10 -65.52 18.27
N SER A 10 -16.74 -65.81 17.14
CA SER A 10 -16.89 -64.86 16.03
C SER A 10 -17.82 -63.69 16.35
N ALA A 11 -18.90 -63.92 17.13
CA ALA A 11 -19.79 -62.85 17.56
C ALA A 11 -19.14 -61.89 18.58
N THR A 12 -18.29 -62.39 19.49
CA THR A 12 -17.54 -61.55 20.44
C THR A 12 -16.45 -60.72 19.77
N ILE A 13 -15.80 -61.24 18.72
CA ILE A 13 -14.76 -60.49 18.01
C ILE A 13 -15.37 -59.35 17.16
N ALA A 14 -16.53 -59.57 16.54
CA ALA A 14 -17.24 -58.53 15.80
C ALA A 14 -17.78 -57.40 16.71
N ALA A 15 -18.27 -57.73 17.90
CA ALA A 15 -18.73 -56.72 18.87
C ALA A 15 -17.58 -55.89 19.48
N ILE A 16 -16.42 -56.50 19.72
CA ILE A 16 -15.22 -55.78 20.20
C ILE A 16 -14.62 -54.91 19.08
N ALA A 17 -14.65 -55.36 17.82
CA ALA A 17 -14.18 -54.57 16.68
C ALA A 17 -15.07 -53.35 16.40
N CYS A 18 -16.39 -53.43 16.60
CA CYS A 18 -17.28 -52.28 16.45
C CYS A 18 -17.27 -51.34 17.67
N ALA A 19 -17.02 -51.85 18.89
CA ALA A 19 -16.91 -51.02 20.10
C ALA A 19 -15.57 -50.27 20.21
N ALA A 20 -14.50 -50.76 19.57
CA ALA A 20 -13.19 -50.10 19.57
C ALA A 20 -13.09 -48.90 18.61
N ILE A 21 -14.08 -48.66 17.76
CA ILE A 21 -14.09 -47.52 16.82
C ILE A 21 -14.81 -46.29 17.43
N ALA A 22 -15.47 -46.43 18.58
CA ALA A 22 -16.33 -45.39 19.16
C ALA A 22 -15.70 -44.56 20.30
N THR A 23 -14.45 -44.80 20.70
CA THR A 23 -13.83 -44.11 21.87
C THR A 23 -12.59 -43.28 21.55
N GLY A 24 -12.39 -42.93 20.28
CA GLY A 24 -11.21 -42.20 19.81
C GLY A 24 -11.51 -41.03 18.88
N THR A 25 -12.54 -40.21 19.17
CA THR A 25 -12.59 -38.87 18.56
C THR A 25 -11.71 -37.95 19.40
N PRO A 26 -10.57 -37.42 18.88
CA PRO A 26 -9.97 -36.27 19.52
C PRO A 26 -11.03 -35.18 19.61
N SER A 27 -11.16 -34.54 20.78
CA SER A 27 -11.94 -33.32 20.93
C SER A 27 -11.50 -32.36 19.84
N ALA A 28 -12.32 -32.22 18.80
CA ALA A 28 -12.20 -31.13 17.86
C ALA A 28 -12.66 -29.91 18.65
N HIS A 29 -11.72 -29.23 19.30
CA HIS A 29 -11.96 -27.90 19.84
C HIS A 29 -12.21 -27.00 18.64
N ALA A 30 -13.49 -26.82 18.28
CA ALA A 30 -13.91 -25.77 17.39
C ALA A 30 -13.47 -24.45 18.03
N ARG A 31 -12.30 -23.94 17.64
CA ARG A 31 -12.00 -22.53 17.82
C ARG A 31 -12.82 -21.84 16.75
N ASP A 32 -13.94 -21.27 17.16
CA ASP A 32 -14.79 -20.50 16.27
C ASP A 32 -13.96 -19.38 15.65
N PHE A 33 -14.02 -19.26 14.32
CA PHE A 33 -13.30 -18.25 13.55
C PHE A 33 -13.41 -16.83 14.16
N PHE A 34 -14.58 -16.50 14.72
CA PHE A 34 -14.82 -15.23 15.41
C PHE A 34 -13.98 -15.07 16.70
N SER A 35 -13.67 -16.14 17.41
CA SER A 35 -12.80 -16.11 18.61
C SER A 35 -11.33 -15.83 18.27
N SER A 36 -10.84 -16.31 17.11
CA SER A 36 -9.50 -15.95 16.61
C SER A 36 -9.42 -14.53 16.04
N PHE A 37 -10.54 -13.98 15.57
CA PHE A 37 -10.56 -12.63 14.99
C PHE A 37 -10.80 -11.53 16.03
N PHE A 38 -11.66 -11.75 17.02
CA PHE A 38 -12.04 -10.74 18.04
C PHE A 38 -11.55 -11.04 19.45
N GLY A 39 -11.08 -12.26 19.75
CA GLY A 39 -10.77 -12.72 21.11
C GLY A 39 -9.40 -12.31 21.67
N GLY A 40 -8.57 -11.61 20.88
CA GLY A 40 -7.23 -11.17 21.32
C GLY A 40 -7.21 -10.01 22.31
N VAL A 41 -8.37 -9.49 22.74
CA VAL A 41 -8.45 -8.24 23.52
C VAL A 41 -8.61 -8.47 25.03
N PHE A 42 -8.93 -9.68 25.49
CA PHE A 42 -9.23 -9.94 26.92
C PHE A 42 -8.59 -11.19 27.54
N ASN A 43 -7.50 -11.73 26.98
CA ASN A 43 -6.84 -12.90 27.56
C ASN A 43 -5.34 -12.67 27.78
N ASP A 44 -4.95 -12.44 29.04
CA ASP A 44 -3.59 -12.10 29.47
C ASP A 44 -2.58 -13.27 29.44
N ASN A 45 -2.90 -14.40 28.80
CA ASN A 45 -2.07 -15.61 28.83
C ASN A 45 -1.84 -16.28 27.46
N ALA A 46 -1.87 -15.53 26.35
CA ALA A 46 -1.56 -16.08 25.03
C ALA A 46 -0.14 -15.73 24.58
N HIS A 47 0.65 -16.75 24.24
CA HIS A 47 1.93 -16.63 23.54
C HIS A 47 1.82 -15.71 22.31
N PRO A 48 2.85 -14.89 21.98
CA PRO A 48 2.76 -13.96 20.86
C PRO A 48 2.56 -14.73 19.55
N SER A 49 1.40 -14.57 18.94
CA SER A 49 1.17 -15.00 17.56
C SER A 49 1.82 -13.95 16.64
N PRO A 50 2.50 -14.35 15.56
CA PRO A 50 3.06 -13.39 14.62
C PRO A 50 1.93 -12.53 14.02
N PRO A 51 2.15 -11.22 13.81
CA PRO A 51 1.12 -10.32 13.28
C PRO A 51 0.69 -10.77 11.87
N PRO A 52 -0.58 -10.57 11.49
CA PRO A 52 -1.07 -10.89 10.15
C PRO A 52 -0.24 -10.13 9.11
N SER A 53 0.34 -10.87 8.18
CA SER A 53 1.09 -10.34 7.04
C SER A 53 0.12 -9.62 6.10
N MET A 54 0.19 -8.28 6.09
CA MET A 54 -0.45 -7.46 5.07
C MET A 54 0.27 -7.72 3.73
N PRO A 55 -0.43 -7.70 2.57
CA PRO A 55 0.19 -7.91 1.25
C PRO A 55 1.24 -6.87 0.84
N PHE A 56 1.46 -5.84 1.68
CA PHE A 56 2.53 -4.84 1.54
C PHE A 56 3.68 -5.01 2.55
N ALA A 57 3.66 -6.06 3.38
CA ALA A 57 4.74 -6.41 4.30
C ALA A 57 5.45 -7.68 3.78
N SER A 58 6.50 -7.49 2.99
CA SER A 58 7.36 -8.59 2.56
C SER A 58 8.12 -9.15 3.77
N PRO A 59 8.08 -10.47 4.06
CA PRO A 59 8.93 -11.08 5.05
C PRO A 59 10.30 -11.42 4.46
N GLU A 60 11.33 -10.83 5.09
CA GLU A 60 12.67 -11.36 5.38
C GLU A 60 13.54 -11.91 4.23
N PHE A 61 14.72 -11.30 4.01
CA PHE A 61 16.01 -12.00 3.98
C PHE A 61 17.16 -10.98 4.16
N GLY A 62 17.79 -10.96 5.35
CA GLY A 62 19.20 -10.56 5.52
C GLY A 62 19.51 -9.26 6.29
N ASP A 63 20.04 -9.45 7.52
CA ASP A 63 20.95 -8.58 8.30
C ASP A 63 20.44 -7.23 8.88
N PRO A 64 20.45 -7.02 10.23
CA PRO A 64 19.99 -5.78 10.86
C PRO A 64 21.04 -4.64 10.83
N SER A 65 21.94 -4.62 9.87
CA SER A 65 22.91 -3.52 9.72
C SER A 65 22.93 -2.99 8.28
N GLN A 66 22.61 -1.70 8.16
CA GLN A 66 22.78 -0.87 6.95
C GLN A 66 21.76 -1.06 5.82
N SER A 67 20.54 -0.55 6.03
CA SER A 67 19.95 0.28 4.98
C SER A 67 19.68 1.67 5.53
N SER A 68 20.57 2.61 5.20
CA SER A 68 20.27 4.04 5.20
C SER A 68 19.34 4.38 4.03
N GLY A 69 18.29 3.58 3.84
CA GLY A 69 17.12 3.98 3.06
C GLY A 69 16.34 4.93 3.94
N ARG A 70 16.50 6.23 3.70
CA ARG A 70 15.74 7.29 4.37
C ARG A 70 14.25 7.06 4.09
N ARG A 71 13.59 6.26 4.94
CA ARG A 71 12.13 6.19 5.00
C ARG A 71 11.68 7.62 5.31
N VAL A 72 11.22 8.34 4.30
CA VAL A 72 10.54 9.61 4.53
C VAL A 72 9.27 9.24 5.27
N ASN A 73 9.25 9.50 6.57
CA ASN A 73 8.06 9.34 7.38
C ASN A 73 7.09 10.46 6.97
N ILE A 74 6.29 10.20 5.93
CA ILE A 74 5.31 11.13 5.35
C ILE A 74 4.17 11.40 6.34
N TYR A 75 3.93 10.45 7.25
CA TYR A 75 3.04 10.62 8.39
C TYR A 75 3.87 11.04 9.58
N GLY A 76 4.10 12.36 9.73
CA GLY A 76 4.92 12.94 10.78
C GLY A 76 4.69 12.35 12.17
N GLY A 77 5.49 11.35 12.50
CA GLY A 77 5.78 10.91 13.86
C GLY A 77 7.05 11.58 14.38
N SER A 78 7.30 12.83 13.99
CA SER A 78 8.35 13.66 14.56
C SER A 78 7.66 14.74 15.38
N TYR A 79 7.68 14.57 16.69
CA TYR A 79 7.20 15.51 17.69
C TYR A 79 7.69 16.94 17.36
N GLY A 80 6.85 17.74 16.68
CA GLY A 80 7.08 19.18 16.48
C GLY A 80 7.01 19.75 15.05
N GLY A 81 6.85 18.94 13.99
CA GLY A 81 6.79 19.46 12.61
C GLY A 81 5.36 19.71 12.08
N SER A 82 5.08 20.89 11.51
CA SER A 82 3.82 21.14 10.79
C SER A 82 3.82 20.44 9.43
N THR A 83 2.83 19.59 9.19
CA THR A 83 2.63 18.92 7.89
C THR A 83 1.94 19.90 6.93
N THR A 84 2.31 19.83 5.66
CA THR A 84 1.61 20.54 4.58
C THR A 84 0.72 19.56 3.84
N TYR A 85 -0.55 19.93 3.72
CA TYR A 85 -1.55 19.19 3.00
C TYR A 85 -1.94 19.92 1.73
N CYS A 86 -1.98 19.19 0.63
CA CYS A 86 -2.68 19.59 -0.57
C CYS A 86 -4.13 19.10 -0.46
N VAL A 87 -5.09 20.01 -0.60
CA VAL A 87 -6.52 19.74 -0.47
C VAL A 87 -7.20 20.02 -1.80
N ARG A 88 -7.85 19.01 -2.37
CA ARG A 88 -8.75 19.19 -3.51
C ARG A 88 -10.05 19.82 -3.04
N THR A 89 -10.41 20.96 -3.61
CA THR A 89 -11.49 21.81 -3.09
C THR A 89 -12.90 21.30 -3.41
N CYS A 90 -13.04 20.46 -4.43
CA CYS A 90 -14.34 20.01 -4.90
C CYS A 90 -14.94 18.86 -4.08
N ASP A 91 -14.13 18.06 -3.39
CA ASP A 91 -14.56 16.98 -2.48
C ASP A 91 -13.83 16.99 -1.12
N GLY A 92 -12.94 17.95 -0.91
CA GLY A 92 -12.15 18.10 0.30
C GLY A 92 -11.07 17.03 0.47
N ARG A 93 -10.78 16.17 -0.53
CA ARG A 93 -9.75 15.13 -0.36
C ARG A 93 -8.38 15.76 -0.15
N TYR A 94 -7.62 15.25 0.82
CA TYR A 94 -6.29 15.76 1.12
C TYR A 94 -5.21 14.69 1.00
N PHE A 95 -3.99 15.14 0.74
CA PHE A 95 -2.78 14.32 0.80
C PHE A 95 -1.61 15.17 1.27
N PRO A 96 -0.66 14.58 2.03
CA PRO A 96 0.57 15.28 2.40
C PRO A 96 1.37 15.59 1.14
N VAL A 97 1.90 16.81 1.06
CA VAL A 97 2.71 17.24 -0.08
C VAL A 97 4.12 17.57 0.37
N VAL A 98 5.09 17.01 -0.37
CA VAL A 98 6.49 17.37 -0.31
C VAL A 98 6.85 18.02 -1.64
N ALA A 99 7.54 19.14 -1.59
CA ALA A 99 8.04 19.82 -2.78
C ALA A 99 9.49 19.42 -3.02
N SER A 100 9.84 19.22 -4.29
CA SER A 100 11.22 19.02 -4.72
C SER A 100 12.03 20.32 -4.64
N ASP A 101 13.36 20.22 -4.68
CA ASP A 101 14.25 21.38 -4.64
C ASP A 101 13.89 22.39 -5.75
N GLY A 102 13.65 23.64 -5.35
CA GLY A 102 13.28 24.73 -6.27
C GLY A 102 11.81 24.78 -6.68
N GLN A 103 10.97 23.85 -6.24
CA GLN A 103 9.52 23.85 -6.49
C GLN A 103 8.76 24.38 -5.28
N SER A 104 7.72 25.19 -5.50
CA SER A 104 6.80 25.56 -4.42
C SER A 104 5.87 24.40 -4.06
N LYS A 105 5.39 24.37 -2.80
CA LYS A 105 4.38 23.39 -2.36
C LYS A 105 3.09 23.50 -3.17
N ALA A 106 2.76 24.71 -3.65
CA ALA A 106 1.59 24.98 -4.49
C ALA A 106 1.72 24.31 -5.86
N GLU A 107 2.88 24.46 -6.49
CA GLU A 107 3.17 23.79 -7.76
C GLU A 107 3.20 22.27 -7.60
N ALA A 108 3.76 21.75 -6.50
CA ALA A 108 3.77 20.30 -6.25
C ALA A 108 2.34 19.74 -6.12
N CYS A 109 1.49 20.48 -5.40
CA CYS A 109 0.07 20.18 -5.23
C CYS A 109 -0.68 20.20 -6.59
N LYS A 110 -0.42 21.21 -7.43
CA LYS A 110 -0.98 21.31 -8.78
C LYS A 110 -0.50 20.20 -9.72
N ASN A 111 0.77 19.83 -9.66
CA ASN A 111 1.34 18.76 -10.47
C ASN A 111 0.74 17.39 -10.11
N PHE A 112 0.41 17.20 -8.83
CA PHE A 112 -0.22 15.97 -8.37
C PHE A 112 -1.70 15.85 -8.77
N CYS A 113 -2.44 16.97 -8.81
CA CYS A 113 -3.84 17.00 -9.23
C CYS A 113 -4.12 18.12 -10.24
N PRO A 114 -3.63 18.01 -11.49
CA PRO A 114 -3.78 19.05 -12.51
C PRO A 114 -5.22 19.21 -13.01
N ALA A 115 -6.05 18.17 -12.91
CA ALA A 115 -7.44 18.22 -13.38
C ALA A 115 -8.44 18.79 -12.35
N SER A 116 -7.98 19.20 -11.16
CA SER A 116 -8.85 19.72 -10.10
C SER A 116 -8.23 20.92 -9.40
N GLU A 117 -9.05 21.84 -8.92
CA GLU A 117 -8.55 22.96 -8.10
C GLU A 117 -8.10 22.47 -6.72
N THR A 118 -6.87 22.80 -6.35
CA THR A 118 -6.25 22.43 -5.08
C THR A 118 -5.82 23.64 -4.28
N LYS A 119 -5.87 23.54 -2.94
CA LYS A 119 -5.42 24.55 -1.97
C LYS A 119 -4.49 23.94 -0.94
N ILE A 120 -3.63 24.76 -0.36
CA ILE A 120 -2.66 24.32 0.66
C ILE A 120 -3.18 24.63 2.06
N PHE A 121 -2.97 23.67 2.96
CA PHE A 121 -3.25 23.80 4.38
C PHE A 121 -2.05 23.30 5.20
N HIS A 122 -1.81 23.92 6.35
CA HIS A 122 -0.70 23.61 7.25
C HIS A 122 -1.21 23.27 8.64
N GLY A 123 -0.68 22.22 9.25
CA GLY A 123 -1.06 21.83 10.60
C GLY A 123 -0.38 20.54 11.06
N GLY A 124 -0.49 20.22 12.36
CA GLY A 124 -0.04 18.92 12.89
C GLY A 124 -0.95 17.75 12.47
N SER A 125 -2.24 18.04 12.27
CA SER A 125 -3.23 17.16 11.65
C SER A 125 -4.07 17.99 10.69
N ILE A 126 -4.68 17.36 9.69
CA ILE A 126 -5.61 18.00 8.78
C ILE A 126 -6.80 18.64 9.51
N ASP A 127 -7.27 18.03 10.60
CA ASP A 127 -8.49 18.47 11.30
C ASP A 127 -8.32 19.87 11.92
N ASN A 128 -7.06 20.24 12.22
CA ASN A 128 -6.67 21.54 12.76
C ASN A 128 -5.81 22.34 11.77
N ALA A 129 -5.82 21.97 10.49
CA ALA A 129 -4.98 22.62 9.49
C ALA A 129 -5.64 23.90 8.96
N SER A 130 -4.83 24.92 8.73
CA SER A 130 -5.27 26.22 8.23
C SER A 130 -4.50 26.61 6.97
N SER A 131 -5.16 27.34 6.07
CA SER A 131 -4.52 27.96 4.91
C SER A 131 -3.66 29.16 5.31
N ASP A 132 -2.86 29.68 4.39
CA ASP A 132 -2.06 30.91 4.58
C ASP A 132 -2.92 32.14 4.94
N THR A 133 -4.21 32.11 4.60
CA THR A 133 -5.18 33.16 4.94
C THR A 133 -5.85 32.97 6.31
N GLY A 134 -5.49 31.94 7.06
CA GLY A 134 -6.04 31.61 8.38
C GLY A 134 -7.34 30.81 8.35
N LYS A 135 -7.96 30.57 7.18
CA LYS A 135 -9.16 29.73 7.06
C LYS A 135 -8.85 28.27 7.39
N SER A 136 -9.66 27.65 8.25
CA SER A 136 -9.55 26.23 8.59
C SER A 136 -9.97 25.35 7.42
N TYR A 137 -9.35 24.18 7.31
CA TYR A 137 -9.78 23.14 6.37
C TYR A 137 -11.23 22.70 6.62
N ALA A 138 -11.65 22.63 7.88
CA ALA A 138 -13.01 22.25 8.27
C ALA A 138 -14.08 23.24 7.79
N ASP A 139 -13.71 24.50 7.54
CA ASP A 139 -14.62 25.56 7.07
C ASP A 139 -14.86 25.50 5.55
N LEU A 140 -14.17 24.61 4.82
CA LEU A 140 -14.43 24.45 3.38
C LEU A 140 -15.83 23.86 3.15
N PRO A 141 -16.59 24.34 2.15
CA PRO A 141 -17.94 23.83 1.86
C PRO A 141 -17.99 22.31 1.62
N ASN A 142 -16.92 21.74 1.05
CA ASN A 142 -16.79 20.32 0.76
C ASN A 142 -15.78 19.60 1.68
N ALA A 143 -15.44 20.16 2.85
CA ALA A 143 -14.53 19.53 3.79
C ALA A 143 -14.97 18.08 4.09
N PHE A 144 -14.03 17.14 4.08
CA PHE A 144 -14.28 15.72 4.38
C PHE A 144 -15.32 15.00 3.51
N ARG A 145 -15.84 15.61 2.43
CA ARG A 145 -16.90 15.04 1.59
C ARG A 145 -16.48 13.71 0.96
N TYR A 146 -15.20 13.60 0.57
CA TYR A 146 -14.58 12.38 0.06
C TYR A 146 -14.71 11.14 0.98
N ARG A 147 -14.96 11.33 2.29
CA ARG A 147 -15.17 10.23 3.24
C ARG A 147 -16.53 9.56 3.09
N LYS A 148 -17.51 10.27 2.49
CA LYS A 148 -18.90 9.82 2.39
C LYS A 148 -19.28 9.43 0.98
N GLU A 149 -18.74 10.12 -0.03
CA GLU A 149 -19.09 9.88 -1.42
C GLU A 149 -17.95 10.23 -2.38
N LEU A 150 -18.01 9.63 -3.57
CA LEU A 150 -17.14 9.94 -4.69
C LEU A 150 -17.84 10.96 -5.61
N VAL A 151 -17.36 12.20 -5.60
CA VAL A 151 -17.93 13.26 -6.42
C VAL A 151 -17.52 13.06 -7.88
N THR A 152 -18.49 13.01 -8.78
CA THR A 152 -18.24 12.82 -10.22
C THR A 152 -17.44 13.99 -10.78
N GLY A 153 -16.36 13.71 -11.52
CA GLY A 153 -15.47 14.73 -12.07
C GLY A 153 -14.45 15.32 -11.09
N CYS A 154 -14.50 14.96 -9.81
CA CYS A 154 -13.51 15.36 -8.79
C CYS A 154 -12.35 14.36 -8.72
N THR A 155 -11.49 14.36 -9.73
CA THR A 155 -10.36 13.42 -9.80
C THR A 155 -9.07 14.13 -10.21
N CYS A 156 -7.91 13.60 -9.80
CA CYS A 156 -6.63 14.24 -10.11
C CYS A 156 -6.22 14.04 -11.58
N ASN A 157 -6.75 12.99 -12.21
CA ASN A 157 -6.51 12.66 -13.62
C ASN A 157 -7.66 13.05 -14.57
N GLY A 158 -8.80 13.50 -14.04
CA GLY A 158 -9.99 13.88 -14.80
C GLY A 158 -10.76 12.72 -15.46
N LYS A 159 -10.39 11.46 -15.17
CA LYS A 159 -10.98 10.26 -15.81
C LYS A 159 -11.51 9.25 -14.80
N ASP A 160 -10.63 8.75 -13.94
CA ASP A 160 -10.94 7.64 -13.03
C ASP A 160 -11.28 8.17 -11.64
N THR A 161 -12.28 7.57 -11.00
CA THR A 161 -12.76 7.96 -9.67
C THR A 161 -11.67 7.97 -8.59
N ALA A 162 -10.63 7.14 -8.74
CA ALA A 162 -9.53 7.02 -7.78
C ALA A 162 -8.13 7.08 -8.41
N GLY A 163 -7.99 7.58 -9.64
CA GLY A 163 -6.71 7.58 -10.35
C GLY A 163 -5.75 8.71 -9.94
N LEU A 164 -4.45 8.39 -9.91
CA LEU A 164 -3.37 9.38 -9.86
C LEU A 164 -3.27 10.11 -11.19
N ALA A 165 -2.85 11.37 -11.16
CA ALA A 165 -2.55 12.11 -12.38
C ALA A 165 -1.40 11.42 -13.13
N SER A 166 -1.60 11.15 -14.42
CA SER A 166 -0.51 10.71 -15.30
C SER A 166 0.33 11.93 -15.65
N MET A 167 1.58 11.96 -15.18
CA MET A 167 2.56 12.93 -15.68
C MET A 167 3.28 12.31 -16.88
N LYS A 168 3.53 13.11 -17.91
CA LYS A 168 4.39 12.67 -19.00
C LYS A 168 5.82 12.60 -18.49
N ILE A 169 6.57 11.64 -19.02
CA ILE A 169 7.99 11.45 -18.69
C ILE A 169 8.78 12.75 -18.92
N GLU A 170 8.45 13.48 -19.98
CA GLU A 170 9.13 14.72 -20.35
C GLU A 170 8.89 15.86 -19.34
N ASP A 171 7.78 15.79 -18.58
CA ASP A 171 7.35 16.81 -17.63
C ASP A 171 7.71 16.45 -16.18
N ASP A 172 8.41 15.33 -15.94
CA ASP A 172 8.80 14.89 -14.61
C ASP A 172 10.04 15.66 -14.11
N PRO A 173 9.90 16.55 -13.10
CA PRO A 173 11.01 17.35 -12.60
C PRO A 173 12.00 16.54 -11.76
N THR A 174 11.67 15.30 -11.41
CA THR A 174 12.54 14.43 -10.61
C THR A 174 13.61 13.74 -11.45
N LEU A 175 13.42 13.68 -12.77
CA LEU A 175 14.37 13.06 -13.68
C LEU A 175 15.70 13.80 -13.73
N ARG A 176 16.78 13.03 -13.70
CA ARG A 176 18.15 13.50 -13.74
C ARG A 176 18.88 12.87 -14.92
N LYS A 177 19.99 13.51 -15.31
CA LYS A 177 20.91 12.95 -16.30
C LYS A 177 21.41 11.59 -15.82
N GLY A 178 21.25 10.57 -16.66
CA GLY A 178 21.65 9.19 -16.40
C GLY A 178 20.51 8.29 -15.94
N ASP A 179 19.35 8.85 -15.62
CA ASP A 179 18.19 8.05 -15.23
C ASP A 179 17.72 7.17 -16.38
N ILE A 180 17.40 5.92 -16.07
CA ILE A 180 16.84 4.97 -17.03
C ILE A 180 15.32 5.07 -16.95
N VAL A 181 14.70 5.39 -18.08
CA VAL A 181 13.25 5.58 -18.18
C VAL A 181 12.65 4.53 -19.10
N ALA A 182 11.60 3.85 -18.65
CA ALA A 182 10.83 2.95 -19.48
C ALA A 182 9.77 3.76 -20.26
N GLY A 183 10.01 3.96 -21.55
CA GLY A 183 9.07 4.61 -22.46
C GLY A 183 8.41 3.63 -23.43
N ALA A 184 7.50 4.13 -24.26
CA ALA A 184 6.84 3.34 -25.31
C ALA A 184 7.84 2.70 -26.30
N ASN A 185 9.00 3.34 -26.50
CA ASN A 185 10.06 2.86 -27.39
C ASN A 185 11.08 1.95 -26.66
N GLY A 186 10.77 1.48 -25.45
CA GLY A 186 11.64 0.66 -24.61
C GLY A 186 12.42 1.47 -23.57
N LEU A 187 13.53 0.91 -23.09
CA LEU A 187 14.39 1.55 -22.09
C LEU A 187 15.21 2.68 -22.73
N MET A 188 15.04 3.88 -22.19
CA MET A 188 15.69 5.12 -22.61
C MET A 188 16.58 5.63 -21.47
N ILE A 189 17.56 6.46 -21.79
CA ILE A 189 18.38 7.17 -20.80
C ILE A 189 18.12 8.66 -20.95
N ALA A 190 17.83 9.31 -19.83
CA ALA A 190 17.72 10.76 -19.73
C ALA A 190 19.10 11.41 -19.86
N GLN A 191 19.24 12.34 -20.80
CA GLN A 191 20.45 13.10 -21.03
C GLN A 191 20.17 14.59 -20.87
N SER A 192 21.08 15.32 -20.23
CA SER A 192 20.98 16.78 -20.15
C SER A 192 21.27 17.38 -21.52
N SER A 193 20.34 18.15 -22.07
CA SER A 193 20.63 19.01 -23.22
C SER A 193 21.58 20.12 -22.80
N ARG A 194 22.65 20.37 -23.55
CA ARG A 194 23.55 21.51 -23.28
C ARG A 194 22.89 22.88 -23.52
N ARG A 195 21.68 22.91 -24.09
CA ARG A 195 21.01 24.13 -24.56
C ARG A 195 19.66 24.41 -23.88
N SER A 196 19.13 23.49 -23.07
CA SER A 196 17.82 23.64 -22.42
C SER A 196 17.76 22.86 -21.11
N ALA A 197 16.90 23.30 -20.18
CA ALA A 197 16.54 22.56 -18.96
C ALA A 197 15.76 21.26 -19.26
N ALA A 198 15.31 21.06 -20.50
CA ALA A 198 14.64 19.85 -20.95
C ALA A 198 15.63 18.68 -21.11
N LEU A 199 15.20 17.50 -20.68
CA LEU A 199 15.94 16.24 -20.86
C LEU A 199 15.68 15.68 -22.26
N ASN A 200 16.75 15.24 -22.92
CA ASN A 200 16.65 14.45 -24.14
C ASN A 200 16.69 12.96 -23.79
N PHE A 201 15.94 12.14 -24.51
CA PHE A 201 15.90 10.70 -24.27
C PHE A 201 16.60 9.96 -25.42
N THR A 202 17.61 9.18 -25.08
CA THR A 202 18.32 8.31 -26.04
C THR A 202 18.09 6.84 -25.68
N PRO A 203 17.97 5.92 -26.65
CA PRO A 203 17.84 4.49 -26.35
C PRO A 203 18.97 4.00 -25.44
N ALA A 204 18.64 3.18 -24.44
CA ALA A 204 19.62 2.61 -23.54
C ALA A 204 20.57 1.66 -24.31
N PRO A 205 21.86 1.59 -23.94
CA PRO A 205 22.83 0.70 -24.57
C PRO A 205 22.44 -0.77 -24.34
N LYS A 206 22.88 -1.64 -25.24
CA LYS A 206 22.52 -3.08 -25.24
C LYS A 206 22.79 -3.76 -23.90
N SER A 207 23.94 -3.47 -23.27
CA SER A 207 24.30 -4.03 -21.96
C SER A 207 23.30 -3.70 -20.85
N VAL A 208 22.71 -2.49 -20.88
CA VAL A 208 21.68 -2.08 -19.93
C VAL A 208 20.37 -2.80 -20.25
N ARG A 209 19.97 -2.83 -21.53
CA ARG A 209 18.74 -3.49 -21.97
C ARG A 209 18.74 -4.98 -21.62
N GLU A 210 19.80 -5.70 -21.94
CA GLU A 210 19.96 -7.13 -21.65
C GLU A 210 19.92 -7.43 -20.13
N LYS A 211 20.40 -6.50 -19.31
CA LYS A 211 20.35 -6.63 -17.84
C LYS A 211 18.90 -6.59 -17.32
N PHE A 212 18.06 -5.72 -17.88
CA PHE A 212 16.68 -5.54 -17.44
C PHE A 212 15.69 -6.50 -18.15
N GLU A 213 16.01 -7.02 -19.33
CA GLU A 213 15.22 -8.06 -20.02
C GLU A 213 15.13 -9.38 -19.24
N ARG A 214 16.10 -9.66 -18.36
CA ARG A 214 16.15 -10.90 -17.56
C ARG A 214 15.42 -10.78 -16.22
N LEU A 215 14.87 -9.62 -15.89
CA LEU A 215 14.10 -9.46 -14.66
C LEU A 215 12.70 -10.06 -14.83
N PRO A 216 12.20 -10.84 -13.86
CA PRO A 216 10.84 -11.35 -13.93
C PRO A 216 9.87 -10.17 -13.95
N VAL A 217 9.02 -10.11 -14.98
CA VAL A 217 7.96 -9.10 -15.07
C VAL A 217 6.89 -9.47 -14.05
N VAL A 218 6.84 -8.72 -12.95
CA VAL A 218 5.88 -8.94 -11.84
C VAL A 218 4.50 -8.32 -12.15
N ALA A 219 4.40 -7.54 -13.23
CA ALA A 219 3.19 -6.80 -13.62
C ALA A 219 2.45 -7.48 -14.79
N ALA A 220 2.33 -8.81 -14.78
CA ALA A 220 1.46 -9.52 -15.71
C ALA A 220 0.12 -9.81 -15.01
N GLN A 221 -0.89 -9.00 -15.32
CA GLN A 221 -2.31 -9.30 -15.11
C GLN A 221 -3.10 -8.86 -16.33
#